data_AF-A0A9W6NSD5-F1
#
_entry.id   AF-A0A9W6NSD5-F1
#
_cell.length_a   1.000
_cell.length_b   1.000
_cell.length_c   1.000
_cell.angle_alpha   90.00
_cell.angle_beta   90.00
_cell.angle_gamma   90.00
#
_symmetry.space_group_name_H-M   'P 1'
#
loop_
_entity.id
_entity.type
_entity.pdbx_description
1 polymer ?
#
loop_
_entity_poly.entity_id
_entity_poly.type
_entity_poly.pdbx_seq_one_letter_code
_entity_poly.pdbx_strand_id
1 'polypeptide(L)'
;MIELPPFVEGVYLVGSSALGDYREGVSDLDFVALLRTPPTPAEIDALAAVHRAHRRTRPSLDGTYVTRADLAAPPTAAPSGPSVHANRFSPATAFAHDPITWHTLAHHGVTVRGPEPSTLDIHTDDAALVSWTRANADSYWRPWLRHSRFTLLRDWGVTWGVLGLSRIAYTIRTADITAKTTAGEWALSVYDHHAPILREALRLRRGESQRLFPSRRTRRTAAAEFMHTVLADLDHRA
;
A
#
# COMPACT_ATOMS: atom_id res chain seq x y z
N MET A 1 -5.09 23.24 -7.26
CA MET A 1 -4.27 22.46 -8.21
C MET A 1 -2.84 22.53 -7.69
N ILE A 2 -2.16 21.38 -7.52
CA ILE A 2 -0.76 21.36 -7.07
C ILE A 2 0.09 21.67 -8.30
N GLU A 3 0.80 22.81 -8.29
CA GLU A 3 1.76 23.14 -9.33
C GLU A 3 3.06 22.38 -9.10
N LEU A 4 3.45 21.56 -10.08
CA LEU A 4 4.64 20.72 -9.97
C LEU A 4 5.81 21.35 -10.73
N PRO A 5 7.03 21.30 -10.16
CA PRO A 5 8.21 21.80 -10.85
C PRO A 5 8.43 21.12 -12.21
N PRO A 6 9.03 21.82 -13.19
CA PRO A 6 9.18 21.34 -14.56
C PRO A 6 10.13 20.13 -14.69
N PHE A 7 11.01 19.90 -13.71
CA PHE A 7 11.91 18.73 -13.67
C PHE A 7 11.22 17.43 -13.24
N VAL A 8 9.95 17.51 -12.79
CA VAL A 8 9.08 16.34 -12.60
C VAL A 8 8.40 16.05 -13.94
N GLU A 9 8.83 15.00 -14.63
CA GLU A 9 8.36 14.66 -15.98
C GLU A 9 7.06 13.84 -15.98
N GLY A 10 6.79 13.12 -14.88
CA GLY A 10 5.61 12.28 -14.77
C GLY A 10 5.07 12.18 -13.36
N VAL A 11 3.77 11.88 -13.26
CA VAL A 11 3.06 11.61 -12.01
C VAL A 11 2.07 10.50 -12.28
N TYR A 12 2.14 9.47 -11.45
CA TYR A 12 1.30 8.29 -11.54
C TYR A 12 0.64 8.06 -10.20
N LEU A 13 -0.64 7.70 -10.21
CA LEU A 13 -1.30 7.19 -9.02
C LEU A 13 -1.06 5.69 -8.92
N VAL A 14 -0.77 5.24 -7.70
CA VAL A 14 -0.65 3.84 -7.33
C VAL A 14 -1.64 3.53 -6.20
N GLY A 15 -1.44 2.41 -5.51
CA GLY A 15 -2.22 2.05 -4.32
C GLY A 15 -3.72 1.98 -4.59
N SER A 16 -4.53 2.50 -3.67
CA SER A 16 -5.99 2.30 -3.75
C SER A 16 -6.65 2.96 -4.95
N SER A 17 -6.09 4.07 -5.45
CA SER A 17 -6.59 4.77 -6.65
C SER A 17 -6.35 3.95 -7.92
N ALA A 18 -5.15 3.41 -8.08
CA ALA A 18 -4.80 2.52 -9.19
C ALA A 18 -5.61 1.21 -9.18
N LEU A 19 -5.85 0.66 -7.99
CA LEU A 19 -6.54 -0.61 -7.83
C LEU A 19 -8.08 -0.50 -7.79
N GLY A 20 -8.64 0.68 -8.12
CA GLY A 20 -10.09 0.89 -8.18
C GLY A 20 -10.82 0.79 -6.82
N ASP A 21 -10.11 0.99 -5.71
CA ASP A 21 -10.65 0.86 -4.34
C ASP A 21 -10.37 2.09 -3.49
N TYR A 22 -10.19 3.26 -4.10
CA TYR A 22 -10.09 4.53 -3.39
C TYR A 22 -11.40 4.83 -2.66
N ARG A 23 -11.30 5.27 -1.40
CA ARG A 23 -12.45 5.62 -0.55
C ARG A 23 -12.26 7.02 0.00
N GLU A 24 -13.14 7.93 -0.37
CA GLU A 24 -13.10 9.31 0.12
C GLU A 24 -13.13 9.36 1.67
N GLY A 25 -12.25 10.18 2.24
CA GLY A 25 -12.12 10.32 3.70
C GLY A 25 -11.47 9.14 4.42
N VAL A 26 -11.11 8.06 3.72
CA VAL A 26 -10.49 6.85 4.29
C VAL A 26 -9.13 6.55 3.64
N SER A 27 -9.04 6.68 2.32
CA SER A 27 -7.83 6.46 1.55
C SER A 27 -6.93 7.71 1.55
N ASP A 28 -5.65 7.47 1.66
CA ASP A 28 -4.56 8.31 1.15
C ASP A 28 -4.55 8.33 -0.39
N LEU A 29 -3.73 9.22 -0.95
CA LEU A 29 -3.41 9.28 -2.36
C LEU A 29 -1.94 8.92 -2.56
N ASP A 30 -1.74 7.67 -2.96
CA ASP A 30 -0.42 7.13 -3.25
C ASP A 30 0.05 7.56 -4.65
N PHE A 31 1.27 8.05 -4.77
CA PHE A 31 1.84 8.45 -6.06
C PHE A 31 3.30 8.00 -6.26
N VAL A 32 3.68 7.88 -7.54
CA VAL A 32 5.07 7.83 -7.97
C VAL A 32 5.30 9.02 -8.91
N ALA A 33 6.33 9.81 -8.63
CA ALA A 33 6.71 10.96 -9.45
C ALA A 33 8.02 10.68 -10.18
N LEU A 34 7.99 10.80 -11.51
CA LEU A 34 9.15 10.60 -12.37
C LEU A 34 9.96 11.90 -12.47
N LEU A 35 11.23 11.81 -12.14
CA LEU A 35 12.24 12.84 -12.32
C LEU A 35 13.08 12.55 -13.56
N ARG A 36 13.49 13.61 -14.27
CA ARG A 36 14.38 13.51 -15.43
C ARG A 36 15.74 12.92 -15.07
N THR A 37 16.30 13.37 -13.96
CA THR A 37 17.61 13.01 -13.41
C THR A 37 17.54 13.01 -11.90
N PRO A 38 18.53 12.43 -11.19
CA PRO A 38 18.64 12.58 -9.74
C PRO A 38 18.57 14.07 -9.36
N PRO A 39 17.74 14.46 -8.38
CA PRO A 39 17.44 15.86 -8.12
C PRO A 39 18.64 16.54 -7.45
N THR A 40 18.91 17.77 -7.86
CA THR A 40 19.87 18.65 -7.19
C THR A 40 19.33 19.14 -5.83
N PRO A 41 20.18 19.65 -4.93
CA PRO A 41 19.71 20.22 -3.66
C PRO A 41 18.64 21.30 -3.82
N ALA A 42 18.77 22.17 -4.83
CA ALA A 42 17.78 23.21 -5.12
C ALA A 42 16.42 22.63 -5.57
N GLU A 43 16.44 21.54 -6.33
CA GLU A 43 15.21 20.84 -6.75
C GLU A 43 14.55 20.13 -5.57
N ILE A 44 15.34 19.55 -4.65
CA ILE A 44 14.83 18.99 -3.39
C ILE A 44 14.14 20.08 -2.56
N ASP A 45 14.74 21.27 -2.45
CA ASP A 45 14.15 22.41 -1.74
C ASP A 45 12.84 22.87 -2.39
N ALA A 46 12.77 22.86 -3.73
CA ALA A 46 11.55 23.16 -4.47
C ALA A 46 10.44 22.13 -4.19
N LEU A 47 10.76 20.83 -4.19
CA LEU A 47 9.82 19.77 -3.80
C LEU A 47 9.33 19.95 -2.36
N ALA A 48 10.25 20.26 -1.43
CA ALA A 48 9.91 20.52 -0.03
C ALA A 48 8.95 21.73 0.10
N ALA A 49 9.13 22.78 -0.69
CA ALA A 49 8.26 23.95 -0.71
C ALA A 49 6.84 23.60 -1.18
N VAL A 50 6.72 22.81 -2.25
CA VAL A 50 5.42 22.32 -2.75
C VAL A 50 4.67 21.54 -1.66
N HIS A 51 5.33 20.58 -1.01
CA HIS A 51 4.70 19.78 0.06
C HIS A 51 4.36 20.61 1.30
N ARG A 52 5.21 21.56 1.68
CA ARG A 52 4.94 22.47 2.81
C ARG A 52 3.69 23.33 2.57
N ALA A 53 3.48 23.78 1.33
CA ALA A 53 2.29 24.52 0.94
C ALA A 53 1.01 23.65 1.02
N HIS A 54 1.14 22.35 0.75
CA HIS A 54 0.02 21.40 0.68
C HIS A 54 -0.08 20.46 1.90
N ARG A 55 0.64 20.74 3.00
CA ARG A 55 0.71 19.87 4.18
C ARG A 55 -0.64 19.55 4.85
N ARG A 56 -1.67 20.36 4.57
CA ARG A 56 -3.04 20.22 5.12
C ARG A 56 -4.05 19.71 4.11
N THR A 57 -3.62 19.42 2.88
CA THR A 57 -4.49 18.88 1.83
C THR A 57 -5.01 17.51 2.24
N ARG A 58 -6.26 17.24 1.85
CA ARG A 58 -6.88 15.93 1.92
C ARG A 58 -7.31 15.49 0.51
N PRO A 59 -7.17 14.20 0.16
CA PRO A 59 -6.52 13.12 0.93
C PRO A 59 -5.03 13.40 1.23
N SER A 60 -4.46 12.70 2.21
CA SER A 60 -3.00 12.79 2.47
C SER A 60 -2.23 12.19 1.30
N LEU A 61 -1.08 12.78 0.99
CA LEU A 61 -0.19 12.34 -0.06
C LEU A 61 0.91 11.45 0.54
N ASP A 62 1.08 10.31 -0.09
CA ASP A 62 2.12 9.33 0.20
C ASP A 62 2.76 8.95 -1.14
N GLY A 63 4.08 8.90 -1.22
CA GLY A 63 4.72 8.63 -2.51
C GLY A 63 6.22 8.87 -2.55
N THR A 64 6.80 8.60 -3.72
CA THR A 64 8.25 8.71 -3.94
C THR A 64 8.57 9.44 -5.24
N TYR A 65 9.76 10.04 -5.28
CA TYR A 65 10.34 10.68 -6.45
C TYR A 65 11.51 9.84 -6.96
N VAL A 66 11.39 9.36 -8.19
CA VAL A 66 12.30 8.38 -8.78
C VAL A 66 12.66 8.77 -10.20
N THR A 67 13.82 8.34 -10.65
CA THR A 67 14.23 8.46 -12.05
C THR A 67 13.82 7.22 -12.84
N ARG A 68 13.92 7.29 -14.17
CA ARG A 68 13.73 6.12 -15.03
C ARG A 68 14.74 5.00 -14.72
N ALA A 69 15.98 5.36 -14.37
CA ALA A 69 17.00 4.38 -13.99
C ALA A 69 16.63 3.65 -12.68
N ASP A 70 16.02 4.35 -11.73
CA ASP A 70 15.54 3.74 -10.48
C ASP A 70 14.39 2.76 -10.74
N LEU A 71 13.46 3.13 -11.64
CA LEU A 71 12.35 2.26 -12.05
C LEU A 71 12.83 1.00 -12.79
N ALA A 72 13.87 1.12 -13.61
CA ALA A 72 14.43 0.01 -14.39
C ALA A 72 15.28 -0.97 -13.58
N ALA A 73 15.61 -0.63 -12.33
CA ALA A 73 16.36 -1.48 -11.42
C ALA A 73 15.44 -2.12 -10.38
N PRO A 74 15.87 -3.22 -9.72
CA PRO A 74 15.20 -3.71 -8.54
C PRO A 74 15.04 -2.59 -7.49
N PRO A 75 13.87 -2.47 -6.83
CA PRO A 75 13.60 -1.35 -5.92
C PRO A 75 14.59 -1.29 -4.75
N THR A 76 15.14 -2.42 -4.32
CA THR A 76 16.17 -2.48 -3.27
C THR A 76 17.54 -1.93 -3.72
N ALA A 77 17.77 -1.80 -5.02
CA ALA A 77 18.97 -1.19 -5.58
C ALA A 77 18.81 0.31 -5.86
N ALA A 78 17.58 0.84 -5.81
CA ALA A 78 17.32 2.26 -6.01
C ALA A 78 17.94 3.07 -4.86
N PRO A 79 18.68 4.16 -5.16
CA PRO A 79 19.28 5.02 -4.14
C PRO A 79 18.21 5.67 -3.27
N SER A 80 18.60 6.16 -2.09
CA SER A 80 17.69 6.98 -1.29
C SER A 80 17.30 8.25 -2.05
N GLY A 81 16.01 8.58 -2.05
CA GLY A 81 15.48 9.72 -2.79
C GLY A 81 14.40 10.48 -2.02
N PRO A 82 13.87 11.58 -2.58
CA PRO A 82 12.81 12.33 -1.96
C PRO A 82 11.53 11.51 -1.86
N SER A 83 10.84 11.59 -0.73
CA SER A 83 9.57 10.89 -0.54
C SER A 83 8.60 11.69 0.33
N VAL A 84 7.36 11.23 0.38
CA VAL A 84 6.28 11.81 1.17
C VAL A 84 5.57 10.68 1.90
N HIS A 85 5.28 10.90 3.17
CA HIS A 85 4.44 10.01 3.97
C HIS A 85 3.53 10.84 4.86
N ALA A 86 2.22 10.64 4.75
CA ALA A 86 1.19 11.41 5.42
C ALA A 86 1.40 12.93 5.27
N ASN A 87 1.59 13.42 4.03
CA ASN A 87 1.92 14.81 3.69
C ASN A 87 3.27 15.34 4.22
N ARG A 88 4.12 14.50 4.81
CA ARG A 88 5.44 14.91 5.32
C ARG A 88 6.52 14.53 4.31
N PHE A 89 7.17 15.56 3.76
CA PHE A 89 8.28 15.41 2.85
C PHE A 89 9.57 15.04 3.58
N SER A 90 10.30 14.07 3.03
CA SER A 90 11.64 13.67 3.43
C SER A 90 12.57 13.82 2.22
N PRO A 91 13.71 14.50 2.33
CA PRO A 91 14.60 14.75 1.18
C PRO A 91 15.35 13.51 0.70
N ALA A 92 15.56 12.53 1.57
CA ALA A 92 16.24 11.28 1.26
C ALA A 92 15.73 10.14 2.14
N THR A 93 15.18 9.10 1.53
CA THR A 93 14.85 7.82 2.19
C THR A 93 14.81 6.68 1.18
N ALA A 94 15.11 5.47 1.64
CA ALA A 94 14.88 4.24 0.90
C ALA A 94 13.52 3.60 1.22
N PHE A 95 12.78 4.13 2.22
CA PHE A 95 11.57 3.50 2.76
C PHE A 95 10.44 3.34 1.75
N ALA A 96 10.41 4.15 0.69
CA ALA A 96 9.35 4.15 -0.31
C ALA A 96 9.72 3.35 -1.58
N HIS A 97 10.84 2.63 -1.58
CA HIS A 97 11.29 1.80 -2.69
C HIS A 97 11.05 0.34 -2.33
N ASP A 98 9.90 -0.19 -2.75
CA ASP A 98 9.52 -1.58 -2.51
C ASP A 98 8.92 -2.24 -3.76
N PRO A 99 8.96 -3.59 -3.85
CA PRO A 99 8.39 -4.33 -4.97
C PRO A 99 6.88 -4.11 -5.14
N ILE A 100 6.16 -3.78 -4.07
CA ILE A 100 4.71 -3.55 -4.13
C ILE A 100 4.41 -2.31 -4.97
N THR A 101 5.16 -1.23 -4.76
CA THR A 101 5.00 0.04 -5.48
C THR A 101 5.37 -0.12 -6.96
N TRP A 102 6.47 -0.80 -7.28
CA TRP A 102 6.91 -1.01 -8.66
C TRP A 102 5.93 -1.88 -9.44
N HIS A 103 5.55 -3.02 -8.86
CA HIS A 103 4.58 -3.93 -9.47
C HIS A 103 3.21 -3.25 -9.65
N THR A 104 2.76 -2.49 -8.65
CA THR A 104 1.51 -1.73 -8.78
C THR A 104 1.60 -0.69 -9.90
N LEU A 105 2.71 0.04 -10.01
CA LEU A 105 2.90 1.03 -11.07
C LEU A 105 2.92 0.37 -12.45
N ALA A 106 3.64 -0.74 -12.60
CA ALA A 106 3.79 -1.45 -13.87
C ALA A 106 2.47 -2.04 -14.39
N HIS A 107 1.65 -2.61 -13.49
CA HIS A 107 0.46 -3.37 -13.89
C HIS A 107 -0.87 -2.62 -13.71
N HIS A 108 -0.92 -1.62 -12.82
CA HIS A 108 -2.16 -0.94 -12.44
C HIS A 108 -2.04 0.59 -12.39
N GLY A 109 -0.85 1.15 -12.60
CA GLY A 109 -0.58 2.57 -12.45
C GLY A 109 -1.50 3.43 -13.32
N VAL A 110 -2.00 4.54 -12.76
CA VAL A 110 -2.83 5.50 -13.49
C VAL A 110 -2.00 6.75 -13.80
N THR A 111 -1.81 7.02 -15.09
CA THR A 111 -1.09 8.20 -15.58
C THR A 111 -1.89 9.47 -15.32
N VAL A 112 -1.33 10.38 -14.49
CA VAL A 112 -1.87 11.75 -14.33
C VAL A 112 -1.18 12.70 -15.29
N ARG A 113 0.14 12.55 -15.43
CA ARG A 113 0.99 13.33 -16.33
C ARG A 113 2.21 12.49 -16.71
N GLY A 114 2.73 12.70 -17.91
CA GLY A 114 3.98 12.07 -18.36
C GLY A 114 3.73 10.87 -19.29
N PRO A 115 4.78 10.12 -19.63
CA PRO A 115 4.69 8.95 -20.50
C PRO A 115 3.90 7.81 -19.83
N GLU A 116 3.36 6.88 -20.61
CA GLU A 116 2.62 5.72 -20.04
C GLU A 116 3.56 4.77 -19.26
N PRO A 117 3.13 4.15 -18.14
CA PRO A 117 3.94 3.23 -17.35
C PRO A 117 4.56 2.09 -18.14
N SER A 118 3.83 1.56 -19.14
CA SER A 118 4.32 0.49 -20.03
C SER A 118 5.54 0.91 -20.87
N THR A 119 5.83 2.20 -20.94
CA THR A 119 6.99 2.75 -21.66
C THR A 119 8.13 3.14 -20.74
N LEU A 120 8.09 2.80 -19.45
CA LEU A 120 9.09 3.22 -18.44
C LEU A 120 10.12 2.14 -18.09
N ASP A 121 10.02 0.96 -18.69
CA ASP A 121 10.89 -0.20 -18.41
C ASP A 121 10.91 -0.57 -16.92
N ILE A 122 9.76 -0.46 -16.24
CA ILE A 122 9.65 -0.71 -14.79
C ILE A 122 10.01 -2.16 -14.48
N HIS A 123 10.96 -2.36 -13.58
CA HIS A 123 11.38 -3.67 -13.13
C HIS A 123 10.30 -4.33 -12.27
N THR A 124 9.90 -5.54 -12.66
CA THR A 124 9.02 -6.41 -11.88
C THR A 124 9.61 -7.81 -11.80
N ASP A 125 9.57 -8.41 -10.62
CA ASP A 125 10.02 -9.78 -10.36
C ASP A 125 9.06 -10.41 -9.35
N ASP A 126 8.27 -11.36 -9.85
CA ASP A 126 7.26 -12.10 -9.10
C ASP A 126 7.86 -12.85 -7.89
N ALA A 127 9.05 -13.45 -8.06
CA ALA A 127 9.71 -14.19 -6.98
C ALA A 127 10.23 -13.23 -5.91
N ALA A 128 10.79 -12.09 -6.31
CA ALA A 128 11.21 -11.04 -5.39
C ALA A 128 10.01 -10.42 -4.65
N LEU A 129 8.89 -10.20 -5.34
CA LEU A 129 7.63 -9.71 -4.76
C LEU A 129 7.10 -10.67 -3.69
N VAL A 130 7.03 -11.96 -3.99
CA VAL A 130 6.58 -12.99 -3.03
C VAL A 130 7.54 -13.06 -1.83
N SER A 131 8.85 -13.10 -2.08
CA SER A 131 9.87 -13.14 -1.03
C SER A 131 9.80 -11.92 -0.10
N TRP A 132 9.71 -10.73 -0.67
CA TRP A 132 9.54 -9.48 0.09
C TRP A 132 8.26 -9.49 0.91
N THR A 133 7.16 -9.98 0.35
CA THR A 133 5.86 -10.04 1.02
C THR A 133 5.89 -11.02 2.21
N ARG A 134 6.61 -12.15 2.08
CA ARG A 134 6.86 -13.05 3.22
C ARG A 134 7.68 -12.38 4.32
N ALA A 135 8.76 -11.71 3.95
CA ALA A 135 9.56 -10.94 4.90
C ALA A 135 8.74 -9.84 5.60
N ASN A 136 7.80 -9.21 4.89
CA ASN A 136 6.85 -8.24 5.47
C ASN A 136 5.88 -8.89 6.46
N ALA A 137 5.39 -10.11 6.18
CA ALA A 137 4.56 -10.86 7.11
C ALA A 137 5.27 -11.07 8.47
N ASP A 138 6.56 -11.38 8.42
CA ASP A 138 7.38 -11.63 9.61
C ASP A 138 7.83 -10.35 10.32
N SER A 139 8.31 -9.37 9.57
CA SER A 139 8.90 -8.14 10.12
C SER A 139 7.87 -7.09 10.54
N TYR A 140 6.69 -7.08 9.91
CA TYR A 140 5.64 -6.10 10.20
C TYR A 140 4.39 -6.75 10.81
N TRP A 141 3.77 -7.72 10.13
CA TRP A 141 2.45 -8.21 10.54
C TRP A 141 2.46 -9.03 11.83
N ARG A 142 3.44 -9.91 12.02
CA ARG A 142 3.59 -10.66 13.28
C ARG A 142 3.79 -9.72 14.47
N PRO A 143 4.74 -8.77 14.46
CA PRO A 143 4.83 -7.75 15.51
C PRO A 143 3.57 -6.93 15.69
N TRP A 144 2.93 -6.49 14.59
CA TRP A 144 1.70 -5.71 14.67
C TRP A 144 0.60 -6.47 15.40
N LEU A 145 0.35 -7.74 15.03
CA LEU A 145 -0.70 -8.57 15.63
C LEU A 145 -0.49 -8.72 17.15
N ARG A 146 0.76 -8.97 17.60
CA ARG A 146 1.09 -9.07 19.03
C ARG A 146 0.70 -7.83 19.84
N HIS A 147 0.76 -6.64 19.23
CA HIS A 147 0.47 -5.37 19.89
C HIS A 147 -0.91 -4.79 19.54
N SER A 148 -1.68 -5.47 18.67
CA SER A 148 -2.93 -4.95 18.09
C SER A 148 -4.16 -5.06 18.98
N ARG A 149 -4.04 -5.59 20.21
CA ARG A 149 -5.18 -5.89 21.11
C ARG A 149 -6.21 -4.76 21.20
N PHE A 150 -5.76 -3.52 21.39
CA PHE A 150 -6.65 -2.36 21.48
C PHE A 150 -7.03 -1.78 20.12
N THR A 151 -6.13 -1.88 19.15
CA THR A 151 -6.36 -1.46 17.76
C THR A 151 -7.51 -2.24 17.12
N LEU A 152 -7.56 -3.57 17.31
CA LEU A 152 -8.62 -4.45 16.80
C LEU A 152 -10.00 -4.21 17.45
N LEU A 153 -10.09 -3.39 18.50
CA LEU A 153 -11.39 -2.92 19.00
C LEU A 153 -11.98 -1.81 18.12
N ARG A 154 -11.16 -1.15 17.28
CA ARG A 154 -11.55 -0.06 16.39
C ARG A 154 -11.85 -0.58 14.99
N ASP A 155 -12.79 0.06 14.30
CA ASP A 155 -13.22 -0.33 12.96
C ASP A 155 -12.08 -0.26 11.94
N TRP A 156 -11.28 0.81 12.00
CA TRP A 156 -10.09 0.95 11.15
C TRP A 156 -9.07 -0.16 11.43
N GLY A 157 -8.91 -0.59 12.69
CA GLY A 157 -7.96 -1.63 13.07
C GLY A 157 -8.35 -3.01 12.56
N VAL A 158 -9.65 -3.33 12.60
CA VAL A 158 -10.18 -4.56 11.99
C VAL A 158 -9.98 -4.54 10.48
N THR A 159 -10.32 -3.44 9.83
CA THR A 159 -10.15 -3.29 8.38
C THR A 159 -8.68 -3.42 7.97
N TRP A 160 -7.79 -2.75 8.71
CA TRP A 160 -6.34 -2.82 8.50
C TRP A 160 -5.81 -4.25 8.68
N GLY A 161 -6.12 -4.90 9.80
CA GLY A 161 -5.62 -6.23 10.12
C GLY A 161 -6.14 -7.32 9.18
N VAL A 162 -7.47 -7.39 9.01
CA VAL A 162 -8.12 -8.46 8.27
C VAL A 162 -7.87 -8.32 6.77
N LEU A 163 -8.13 -7.15 6.18
CA LEU A 163 -7.92 -6.98 4.74
C LEU A 163 -6.43 -6.82 4.40
N GLY A 164 -5.61 -6.32 5.32
CA GLY A 164 -4.16 -6.25 5.15
C GLY A 164 -3.54 -7.64 5.03
N LEU A 165 -3.80 -8.54 5.98
CA LEU A 165 -3.31 -9.93 5.87
C LEU A 165 -3.97 -10.71 4.72
N SER A 166 -5.20 -10.36 4.33
CA SER A 166 -5.79 -10.91 3.11
C SER A 166 -4.97 -10.55 1.87
N ARG A 167 -4.46 -9.31 1.77
CA ARG A 167 -3.56 -8.89 0.67
C ARG A 167 -2.22 -9.63 0.71
N ILE A 168 -1.63 -9.78 1.90
CA ILE A 168 -0.37 -10.53 2.06
C ILE A 168 -0.53 -11.97 1.55
N ALA A 169 -1.59 -12.66 1.98
CA ALA A 169 -1.87 -14.01 1.52
C ALA A 169 -2.17 -14.07 0.02
N TYR A 170 -2.92 -13.11 -0.53
CA TYR A 170 -3.19 -13.03 -1.96
C TYR A 170 -1.89 -12.92 -2.76
N THR A 171 -1.04 -11.94 -2.42
CA THR A 171 0.21 -11.68 -3.15
C THR A 171 1.16 -12.86 -3.08
N ILE A 172 1.31 -13.52 -1.93
CA ILE A 172 2.15 -14.72 -1.81
C ILE A 172 1.65 -15.87 -2.70
N ARG A 173 0.33 -16.02 -2.87
CA ARG A 173 -0.25 -17.14 -3.62
C ARG A 173 -0.42 -16.90 -5.11
N THR A 174 -0.49 -15.64 -5.53
CA THR A 174 -0.78 -15.27 -6.92
C THR A 174 0.39 -14.57 -7.60
N ALA A 175 1.40 -14.16 -6.83
CA ALA A 175 2.45 -13.23 -7.27
C ALA A 175 1.89 -11.91 -7.83
N ASP A 176 0.70 -11.50 -7.39
CA ASP A 176 0.04 -10.30 -7.89
C ASP A 176 -0.47 -9.40 -6.75
N ILE A 177 -0.82 -8.16 -7.08
CA ILE A 177 -1.29 -7.16 -6.13
C ILE A 177 -2.75 -6.84 -6.40
N THR A 178 -3.54 -6.80 -5.33
CA THR A 178 -4.96 -6.44 -5.45
C THR A 178 -5.42 -5.48 -4.37
N ALA A 179 -6.61 -4.91 -4.56
CA ALA A 179 -7.26 -4.02 -3.62
C ALA A 179 -7.60 -4.69 -2.29
N LYS A 180 -7.83 -3.90 -1.23
CA LYS A 180 -8.27 -4.43 0.08
C LYS A 180 -9.62 -5.16 -0.04
N THR A 181 -10.55 -4.59 -0.80
CA THR A 181 -11.87 -5.19 -1.06
C THR A 181 -11.75 -6.52 -1.79
N THR A 182 -11.05 -6.55 -2.92
CA THR A 182 -10.84 -7.79 -3.72
C THR A 182 -10.09 -8.86 -2.94
N ALA A 183 -9.06 -8.48 -2.17
CA ALA A 183 -8.34 -9.43 -1.32
C ALA A 183 -9.25 -10.04 -0.23
N GLY A 184 -10.16 -9.25 0.36
CA GLY A 184 -11.13 -9.77 1.32
C GLY A 184 -12.15 -10.72 0.68
N GLU A 185 -12.59 -10.43 -0.53
CA GLU A 185 -13.49 -11.31 -1.31
C GLU A 185 -12.80 -12.62 -1.70
N TRP A 186 -11.55 -12.54 -2.15
CA TRP A 186 -10.73 -13.71 -2.38
C TRP A 186 -10.53 -14.51 -1.09
N ALA A 187 -10.23 -13.85 0.03
CA ALA A 187 -10.06 -14.52 1.31
C ALA A 187 -11.32 -15.23 1.80
N LEU A 188 -12.53 -14.77 1.43
CA LEU A 188 -13.78 -15.50 1.70
C LEU A 188 -13.83 -16.87 1.00
N SER A 189 -13.20 -17.00 -0.17
CA SER A 189 -13.15 -18.28 -0.89
C SER A 189 -12.13 -19.26 -0.32
N VAL A 190 -11.15 -18.77 0.45
CA VAL A 190 -10.05 -19.60 0.99
C VAL A 190 -10.21 -19.88 2.48
N TYR A 191 -10.70 -18.91 3.24
CA TYR A 191 -10.86 -18.98 4.70
C TYR A 191 -12.34 -18.86 5.08
N ASP A 192 -13.16 -19.73 4.49
CA ASP A 192 -14.62 -19.77 4.66
C ASP A 192 -15.08 -19.88 6.13
N HIS A 193 -14.33 -20.61 6.96
CA HIS A 193 -14.53 -20.71 8.41
C HIS A 193 -14.36 -19.37 9.14
N HIS A 194 -13.64 -18.41 8.54
CA HIS A 194 -13.51 -17.03 9.02
C HIS A 194 -14.45 -16.05 8.30
N ALA A 195 -15.42 -16.54 7.52
CA ALA A 195 -16.31 -15.70 6.73
C ALA A 195 -17.04 -14.60 7.53
N PRO A 196 -17.49 -14.80 8.79
CA PRO A 196 -18.10 -13.72 9.58
C PRO A 196 -17.20 -12.49 9.71
N ILE A 197 -15.93 -12.66 10.07
CA ILE A 197 -15.02 -11.53 10.28
C ILE A 197 -14.55 -10.90 8.96
N LEU A 198 -14.39 -11.70 7.91
CA LEU A 198 -14.09 -11.22 6.56
C LEU A 198 -15.23 -10.34 6.02
N ARG A 199 -16.49 -10.79 6.15
CA ARG A 199 -17.66 -9.98 5.78
C ARG A 199 -17.76 -8.69 6.59
N GLU A 200 -17.48 -8.75 7.89
CA GLU A 200 -17.46 -7.56 8.75
C GLU A 200 -16.36 -6.57 8.32
N ALA A 201 -15.17 -7.05 7.95
CA ALA A 201 -14.09 -6.18 7.46
C ALA A 201 -14.43 -5.55 6.09
N LEU A 202 -15.02 -6.31 5.17
CA LEU A 202 -15.52 -5.80 3.88
C LEU A 202 -16.61 -4.76 4.07
N ARG A 203 -17.57 -5.03 4.97
CA ARG A 203 -18.62 -4.09 5.35
C ARG A 203 -18.04 -2.77 5.84
N LEU A 204 -17.08 -2.84 6.77
CA LEU A 204 -16.40 -1.66 7.31
C LEU A 204 -15.66 -0.88 6.21
N ARG A 205 -14.98 -1.58 5.30
CA ARG A 205 -14.28 -0.98 4.16
C ARG A 205 -15.24 -0.26 3.21
N ARG A 206 -16.43 -0.81 3.00
CA ARG A 206 -17.47 -0.25 2.11
C ARG A 206 -18.30 0.85 2.75
N GLY A 207 -18.16 1.09 4.06
CA GLY A 207 -18.94 2.11 4.79
C GLY A 207 -20.39 1.70 5.05
N GLU A 208 -20.70 0.41 4.99
CA GLU A 208 -22.05 -0.12 5.20
C GLU A 208 -22.43 -0.10 6.70
N SER A 209 -23.68 0.24 7.03
CA SER A 209 -24.11 0.55 8.41
C SER A 209 -24.44 -0.68 9.29
N GLN A 210 -24.78 -1.82 8.70
CA GLN A 210 -25.32 -2.99 9.41
C GLN A 210 -24.25 -3.81 10.14
N ARG A 211 -24.09 -3.67 11.45
CA ARG A 211 -23.11 -4.46 12.22
C ARG A 211 -23.38 -5.97 12.14
N LEU A 212 -22.33 -6.77 11.89
CA LEU A 212 -22.44 -8.24 11.82
C LEU A 212 -21.96 -8.95 13.09
N PHE A 213 -21.40 -8.22 14.06
CA PHE A 213 -20.93 -8.77 15.34
C PHE A 213 -21.70 -8.18 16.53
N PRO A 214 -22.00 -9.00 17.56
CA PRO A 214 -22.74 -8.57 18.74
C PRO A 214 -21.92 -7.65 19.64
N SER A 215 -20.58 -7.74 19.61
CA SER A 215 -19.70 -6.89 20.41
C SER A 215 -18.35 -6.65 19.75
N ARG A 216 -17.72 -5.51 20.07
CA ARG A 216 -16.34 -5.22 19.65
C ARG A 216 -15.32 -6.22 20.20
N ARG A 217 -15.59 -6.84 21.36
CA ARG A 217 -14.71 -7.84 21.96
C ARG A 217 -14.73 -9.14 21.16
N THR A 218 -15.91 -9.66 20.83
CA THR A 218 -16.08 -10.86 19.99
C THR A 218 -15.47 -10.63 18.61
N ARG A 219 -15.72 -9.47 17.99
CA ARG A 219 -15.12 -9.09 16.71
C ARG A 219 -13.59 -9.05 16.76
N ARG A 220 -13.01 -8.46 17.82
CA ARG A 220 -11.56 -8.41 18.02
C ARG A 220 -10.96 -9.81 18.17
N THR A 221 -11.64 -10.72 18.86
CA THR A 221 -11.20 -12.13 18.97
C THR A 221 -11.20 -12.80 17.60
N ALA A 222 -12.31 -12.74 16.87
CA ALA A 222 -12.41 -13.32 15.53
C ALA A 222 -11.38 -12.73 14.55
N ALA A 223 -11.11 -11.42 14.62
CA ALA A 223 -10.07 -10.79 13.82
C ALA A 223 -8.68 -11.34 14.14
N ALA A 224 -8.33 -11.43 15.43
CA ALA A 224 -7.04 -11.99 15.83
C ALA A 224 -6.90 -13.47 15.42
N GLU A 225 -7.96 -14.27 15.57
CA GLU A 225 -8.00 -15.68 15.14
C GLU A 225 -7.76 -15.82 13.64
N PHE A 226 -8.49 -15.07 12.80
CA PHE A 226 -8.25 -15.04 11.36
C PHE A 226 -6.80 -14.67 11.03
N MET A 227 -6.28 -13.61 11.66
CA MET A 227 -4.92 -13.14 11.42
C MET A 227 -3.87 -14.19 11.82
N HIS A 228 -4.08 -14.91 12.92
CA HIS A 228 -3.23 -16.04 13.31
C HIS A 228 -3.31 -17.20 12.31
N THR A 229 -4.51 -17.55 11.83
CA THR A 229 -4.69 -18.60 10.81
C THR A 229 -3.95 -18.26 9.52
N VAL A 230 -4.07 -17.02 9.03
CA VAL A 230 -3.35 -16.58 7.82
C VAL A 230 -1.85 -16.72 8.02
N LEU A 231 -1.29 -16.15 9.09
CA LEU A 231 0.15 -16.20 9.36
C LEU A 231 0.69 -17.63 9.50
N ALA A 232 -0.07 -18.53 10.13
CA ALA A 232 0.31 -19.94 10.23
C ALA A 232 0.29 -20.66 8.87
N ASP A 233 -0.70 -20.39 8.01
CA ASP A 233 -0.76 -20.97 6.65
C ASP A 233 0.39 -20.48 5.76
N LEU A 234 0.88 -19.25 5.97
CA LEU A 234 2.07 -18.75 5.26
C LEU A 234 3.34 -19.53 5.60
N ASP A 235 3.45 -20.05 6.83
CA ASP A 235 4.60 -20.85 7.31
C ASP A 235 4.63 -22.25 6.70
N HIS A 236 3.47 -22.85 6.46
CA HIS A 236 3.35 -24.22 5.95
C HIS A 236 3.55 -24.35 4.43
N ARG A 237 3.57 -23.23 3.71
CA ARG A 237 3.66 -23.18 2.24
C ARG A 237 4.95 -22.52 1.76
N ALA A 238 6.01 -22.57 2.56
CA ALA A 238 7.35 -22.06 2.22
C ALA A 238 8.17 -23.11 1.46
#